data_AF-A0A4R6C433-F1
#
_entry.id   AF-A0A4R6C433-F1
#
_cell.length_a   1.000
_cell.length_b   1.000
_cell.length_c   1.000
_cell.angle_alpha   90.00
_cell.angle_beta   90.00
_cell.angle_gamma   90.00
#
_symmetry.space_group_name_H-M   'P 1'
#
loop_
_entity.id
_entity.type
_entity.pdbx_description
1 polymer ?
#
loop_
_entity_poly.entity_id
_entity_poly.type
_entity_poly.pdbx_seq_one_letter_code
_entity_poly.pdbx_strand_id
1 'polypeptide(L)'
;MNKTNTTIWNKAYNILNIAVIFMIIMKLVTQINLNLFIVLSFAALLILGLLDSLDRNAFKENMFRHVFDFILLMLFGSLYFGS
;
A
#
# COMPACT_ATOMS: atom_id res chain seq x y z
N MET A 1 -17.39 -23.08 -0.73
CA MET A 1 -17.33 -21.62 -0.43
C MET A 1 -16.53 -20.96 -1.54
N ASN A 2 -17.21 -20.40 -2.55
CA ASN A 2 -16.57 -19.93 -3.78
C ASN A 2 -16.01 -18.51 -3.57
N LYS A 3 -14.73 -18.42 -3.18
CA LYS A 3 -14.01 -17.16 -2.86
C LYS A 3 -13.54 -16.43 -4.12
N THR A 4 -14.46 -15.99 -4.98
CA THR A 4 -14.11 -15.33 -6.26
C THR A 4 -14.85 -14.03 -6.49
N ASN A 5 -14.98 -13.18 -5.46
CA ASN A 5 -15.24 -11.75 -5.70
C ASN A 5 -13.92 -10.98 -5.60
N THR A 6 -13.06 -11.11 -6.60
CA THR A 6 -11.94 -10.17 -6.79
C THR A 6 -12.49 -8.84 -7.27
N THR A 7 -12.64 -7.90 -6.33
CA THR A 7 -13.01 -6.50 -6.61
C THR A 7 -11.91 -5.80 -7.42
N ILE A 8 -12.30 -4.77 -8.16
CA ILE A 8 -11.38 -3.91 -8.90
C ILE A 8 -10.35 -3.30 -7.93
N TRP A 9 -10.75 -2.98 -6.70
CA TRP A 9 -9.91 -2.46 -5.63
C TRP A 9 -8.78 -3.40 -5.22
N ASN A 10 -9.06 -4.70 -5.05
CA ASN A 10 -8.02 -5.68 -4.72
C ASN A 10 -7.02 -5.89 -5.87
N LYS A 11 -7.49 -5.82 -7.13
CA LYS A 11 -6.59 -5.88 -8.29
C LYS A 11 -5.70 -4.64 -8.36
N ALA A 12 -6.27 -3.45 -8.16
CA ALA A 12 -5.54 -2.19 -8.10
C ALA A 12 -4.51 -2.18 -6.96
N TYR A 13 -4.90 -2.66 -5.78
CA TYR A 13 -4.02 -2.80 -4.61
C TYR A 13 -2.81 -3.69 -4.95
N ASN A 14 -3.02 -4.86 -5.54
CA ASN A 14 -1.92 -5.77 -5.89
C ASN A 14 -0.97 -5.16 -6.92
N ILE A 15 -1.49 -4.48 -7.94
CA ILE A 15 -0.66 -3.80 -8.95
C ILE A 15 0.16 -2.70 -8.29
N LEU A 16 -0.47 -1.87 -7.47
CA LEU A 16 0.22 -0.79 -6.76
C LEU A 16 1.28 -1.33 -5.80
N ASN A 17 1.01 -2.44 -5.12
CA ASN A 17 1.95 -3.05 -4.18
C ASN A 17 3.22 -3.51 -4.91
N ILE A 18 3.06 -4.16 -6.07
CA ILE A 18 4.20 -4.54 -6.93
C ILE A 18 4.97 -3.30 -7.39
N ALA A 19 4.27 -2.24 -7.80
CA ALA A 19 4.91 -0.99 -8.21
C ALA A 19 5.70 -0.33 -7.06
N VAL A 20 5.17 -0.34 -5.83
CA VAL A 20 5.87 0.17 -4.63
C VAL A 20 7.15 -0.61 -4.36
N ILE A 21 7.08 -1.94 -4.40
CA ILE A 21 8.27 -2.79 -4.23
C ILE A 21 9.32 -2.46 -5.30
N PHE A 22 8.90 -2.30 -6.55
CA PHE A 22 9.81 -1.91 -7.64
C PHE A 22 10.44 -0.53 -7.41
N MET A 23 9.67 0.46 -6.97
CA MET A 23 10.19 1.79 -6.65
C MET A 23 11.20 1.77 -5.50
N ILE A 24 10.97 0.94 -4.47
CA ILE A 24 11.92 0.77 -3.36
C ILE A 24 13.23 0.14 -3.87
N ILE A 25 13.14 -0.91 -4.70
CA ILE A 25 14.33 -1.55 -5.29
C ILE A 25 15.09 -0.55 -6.18
N MET A 26 14.38 0.18 -7.05
CA MET A 26 15.00 1.19 -7.92
C MET A 26 15.70 2.28 -7.11
N LYS A 27 15.13 2.73 -6.00
CA LYS A 27 15.78 3.67 -5.07
C LYS A 27 17.04 3.10 -4.41
N LEU A 28 17.13 1.77 -4.22
CA LEU A 28 18.33 1.15 -3.66
C LEU A 28 19.44 0.99 -4.72
N VAL A 29 19.06 0.78 -5.98
CA VAL A 29 20.01 0.59 -7.10
C VAL A 29 20.43 1.93 -7.71
N THR A 30 19.58 2.95 -7.65
CA THR A 30 19.79 4.27 -8.26
C THR A 30 19.71 5.38 -7.23
N GLN A 31 20.37 6.51 -7.46
CA GLN A 31 20.32 7.68 -6.56
C GLN A 31 19.10 8.59 -6.82
N ILE A 32 18.06 8.09 -7.49
CA ILE A 32 16.88 8.90 -7.83
C ILE A 32 16.06 9.15 -6.55
N ASN A 33 15.70 10.41 -6.30
CA ASN A 33 14.86 10.78 -5.16
C ASN A 33 13.39 10.39 -5.42
N LEU A 34 13.04 9.15 -5.08
CA LEU A 34 11.69 8.59 -5.17
C LEU A 34 10.94 8.64 -3.83
N ASN A 35 11.49 9.31 -2.82
CA ASN A 35 11.01 9.25 -1.44
C ASN A 35 9.53 9.66 -1.31
N LEU A 36 9.17 10.80 -1.89
CA LEU A 36 7.80 11.29 -1.88
C LEU A 36 6.85 10.32 -2.62
N PHE A 37 7.26 9.80 -3.77
CA PHE A 37 6.44 8.85 -4.54
C PHE A 37 6.20 7.55 -3.77
N ILE A 38 7.20 7.04 -3.05
CA ILE A 38 7.07 5.85 -2.21
C ILE A 38 6.06 6.10 -1.08
N VAL A 39 6.15 7.24 -0.39
CA VAL A 39 5.22 7.59 0.71
C VAL A 39 3.79 7.77 0.19
N LEU A 40 3.61 8.50 -0.91
CA LEU A 40 2.29 8.66 -1.55
C LEU A 40 1.71 7.31 -1.99
N SER A 41 2.55 6.40 -2.45
CA SER A 41 2.09 5.07 -2.88
C SER A 41 1.71 4.17 -1.71
N PHE A 42 2.40 4.26 -0.56
CA PHE A 42 1.94 3.62 0.68
C PHE A 42 0.59 4.19 1.16
N ALA A 43 0.39 5.50 1.06
CA ALA A 43 -0.89 6.11 1.38
C ALA A 43 -2.00 5.62 0.44
N ALA A 44 -1.70 5.51 -0.86
CA ALA A 44 -2.63 4.96 -1.84
C ALA A 44 -2.93 3.46 -1.59
N LEU A 45 -1.95 2.64 -1.17
CA LEU A 45 -2.18 1.25 -0.77
C LEU A 45 -3.17 1.14 0.38
N LEU A 46 -2.97 1.96 1.42
CA LEU A 46 -3.88 2.02 2.56
C LEU A 46 -5.31 2.40 2.13
N ILE A 47 -5.46 3.43 1.29
CA ILE A 47 -6.77 3.84 0.78
C ILE A 47 -7.42 2.73 -0.05
N LEU A 48 -6.68 2.09 -0.96
CA LEU A 48 -7.19 0.99 -1.78
C LEU A 48 -7.58 -0.23 -0.94
N GLY A 49 -6.80 -0.55 0.08
CA GLY A 49 -7.11 -1.60 1.04
C GLY A 49 -8.42 -1.29 1.78
N LEU A 50 -8.58 -0.06 2.25
CA LEU A 50 -9.80 0.39 2.95
C LEU A 50 -11.02 0.32 2.02
N LEU A 51 -10.91 0.81 0.79
CA LEU A 51 -11.98 0.76 -0.22
C LEU A 51 -12.38 -0.69 -0.54
N ASP A 52 -11.41 -1.58 -0.75
CA ASP A 52 -11.67 -3.01 -0.95
C ASP A 52 -12.41 -3.64 0.25
N SER A 53 -12.05 -3.22 1.46
CA SER A 53 -12.64 -3.79 2.67
C SER A 53 -14.03 -3.25 2.96
N LEU A 54 -14.33 -2.01 2.56
CA LEU A 54 -15.67 -1.43 2.60
C LEU A 54 -16.58 -2.10 1.57
N ASP A 55 -16.09 -2.29 0.34
CA ASP A 55 -16.85 -2.91 -0.76
C ASP A 55 -17.27 -4.35 -0.43
N ARG A 56 -16.40 -5.11 0.25
CA ARG A 56 -16.69 -6.49 0.68
C ARG A 56 -17.30 -6.60 2.07
N ASN A 57 -17.54 -5.48 2.77
CA ASN A 57 -17.89 -5.45 4.19
C ASN A 57 -16.98 -6.32 5.07
N ALA A 58 -15.70 -6.41 4.71
CA ALA A 58 -14.66 -7.27 5.30
C ALA A 58 -13.66 -6.47 6.14
N PHE A 59 -14.08 -5.32 6.67
CA PHE A 59 -13.20 -4.40 7.40
C PHE A 59 -12.50 -5.05 8.60
N LYS A 60 -13.22 -5.88 9.37
CA LYS A 60 -12.67 -6.60 10.52
C LYS A 60 -11.68 -7.69 10.12
N GLU A 61 -11.93 -8.38 9.00
CA GLU A 61 -11.06 -9.44 8.49
C GLU A 61 -9.75 -8.87 7.93
N ASN A 62 -9.82 -7.71 7.29
CA ASN A 62 -8.68 -7.01 6.70
C ASN A 62 -8.03 -5.98 7.63
N MET A 63 -8.45 -5.89 8.91
CA MET A 63 -7.96 -4.87 9.84
C MET A 63 -6.44 -4.94 10.04
N PHE A 64 -5.87 -6.15 10.08
CA PHE A 64 -4.43 -6.35 10.16
C PHE A 64 -3.68 -5.75 8.97
N ARG A 65 -4.22 -5.89 7.75
CA ARG A 65 -3.64 -5.31 6.53
C ARG A 65 -3.61 -3.78 6.62
N HIS A 66 -4.71 -3.15 7.02
CA HIS A 66 -4.78 -1.68 7.14
C HIS A 66 -3.80 -1.14 8.18
N VAL A 67 -3.70 -1.82 9.32
CA VAL A 67 -2.75 -1.45 10.38
C VAL A 67 -1.32 -1.61 9.88
N PHE A 68 -1.02 -2.68 9.16
CA PHE A 68 0.29 -2.90 8.57
C PHE A 68 0.66 -1.82 7.53
N ASP A 69 -0.24 -1.52 6.59
CA ASP A 69 -0.05 -0.46 5.60
C ASP A 69 0.13 0.92 6.25
N PHE A 70 -0.60 1.18 7.34
CA PHE A 70 -0.47 2.41 8.11
C PHE A 70 0.88 2.51 8.81
N ILE A 71 1.35 1.43 9.43
CA ILE A 71 2.68 1.38 10.06
C ILE A 71 3.77 1.60 9.01
N LEU A 72 3.68 0.95 7.85
CA LEU A 72 4.64 1.16 6.76
C LEU A 72 4.63 2.61 6.29
N LEU A 73 3.46 3.22 6.10
CA LEU A 73 3.34 4.62 5.73
C LEU A 73 4.01 5.54 6.77
N MET A 74 3.77 5.32 8.06
CA MET A 74 4.38 6.12 9.14
C MET A 74 5.90 5.94 9.20
N LEU A 75 6.39 4.70 9.08
CA LEU A 75 7.83 4.41 9.09
C LEU A 75 8.53 5.08 7.91
N PHE A 76 8.02 4.88 6.70
CA PHE A 76 8.62 5.47 5.49
C PHE A 76 8.45 7.00 5.45
N GLY A 77 7.32 7.52 5.92
CA GLY A 77 7.10 8.96 6.08
C GLY A 77 8.11 9.58 7.04
N SER A 78 8.28 8.99 8.22
CA SER A 78 9.27 9.44 9.21
C SER A 78 10.70 9.32 8.70
N LEU A 79 11.04 8.24 8.00
CA LEU A 79 12.40 8.02 7.49
C LEU A 79 12.75 9.00 6.37
N TYR A 80 11.77 9.44 5.58
CA TYR A 80 12.01 10.33 4.45
C TYR A 80 11.77 11.81 4.69
N PHE A 81 10.95 12.16 5.67
CA PHE A 81 10.60 13.56 5.99
C PHE A 81 10.95 13.97 7.42
N GLY A 82 11.28 13.03 8.30
CA GLY A 82 11.69 13.30 9.69
C GLY A 82 13.19 13.42 9.89
N SER A 83 13.97 13.52 8.80
CA SER A 83 15.43 13.78 8.81
C SER A 83 15.72 15.24 8.57
#